data_AF-A0AAF0KMB3-F1
#
_entry.id   AF-A0AAF0KMB3-F1
#
_cell.length_a   1.000
_cell.length_b   1.000
_cell.length_c   1.000
_cell.angle_alpha   90.00
_cell.angle_beta   90.00
_cell.angle_gamma   90.00
#
_symmetry.space_group_name_H-M   'P 1'
#
loop_
_entity.id
_entity.type
_entity.pdbx_description
1 polymer ?
#
loop_
_entity_poly.entity_id
_entity_poly.type
_entity_poly.pdbx_seq_one_letter_code
_entity_poly.pdbx_strand_id
1 'polypeptide(L)'
;MFDDIYALYAGDLSWWKQYGSTIPGGKFRKVTANLAAAKSFSLEYRRYCGPAEGVNSGAQAISLAAESGAEVVVLVGYDCSLQNGLHWHGAHPQALRNPTQVSISKWQQQFLDTRKKHADLHILNASRSSAIQCFPRINLEAVIALLSSAVAQAPQTLLRRAECRL
;
A
#
# COMPACT_ATOMS: atom_id res chain seq x y z
N MET A 1 -17.32 -7.06 -1.61
CA MET A 1 -16.54 -6.30 -0.61
C MET A 1 -15.07 -6.51 -0.96
N PHE A 2 -14.35 -5.45 -1.34
CA PHE A 2 -13.00 -5.52 -1.95
C PHE A 2 -12.87 -6.55 -3.07
N ASP A 3 -13.82 -6.55 -4.01
CA ASP A 3 -13.83 -7.54 -5.09
C ASP A 3 -12.83 -7.17 -6.21
N ASP A 4 -12.38 -5.90 -6.22
CA ASP A 4 -11.46 -5.35 -7.21
C ASP A 4 -10.24 -4.67 -6.56
N ILE A 5 -9.07 -4.91 -7.15
CA ILE A 5 -7.84 -4.19 -6.82
C ILE A 5 -7.91 -2.82 -7.48
N TYR A 6 -7.70 -1.74 -6.71
CA TYR A 6 -7.62 -0.39 -7.28
C TYR A 6 -6.25 -0.10 -7.90
N ALA A 7 -5.18 -0.38 -7.16
CA ALA A 7 -3.81 -0.16 -7.59
C ALA A 7 -2.83 -1.12 -6.91
N LEU A 8 -1.73 -1.41 -7.59
CA LEU A 8 -0.56 -2.12 -7.08
C LEU A 8 0.65 -1.19 -7.16
N TYR A 9 1.37 -1.05 -6.05
CA TYR A 9 2.56 -0.21 -5.96
C TYR A 9 3.81 -1.03 -5.62
N ALA A 10 4.86 -0.91 -6.43
CA ALA A 10 6.19 -1.40 -6.08
C ALA A 10 7.27 -0.38 -6.47
N GLY A 11 8.12 -0.04 -5.49
CA GLY A 11 9.01 1.12 -5.56
C GLY A 11 10.29 0.93 -6.38
N ASP A 12 10.73 -0.29 -6.66
CA ASP A 12 12.03 -0.58 -7.23
C ASP A 12 11.99 -1.50 -8.46
N LEU A 13 13.01 -1.36 -9.31
CA LEU A 13 13.14 -2.12 -10.55
C LEU A 13 13.30 -3.64 -10.33
N SER A 14 14.01 -4.04 -9.28
CA SER A 14 14.28 -5.46 -9.03
C SER A 14 13.01 -6.24 -8.71
N TRP A 15 12.09 -5.65 -7.95
CA TRP A 15 10.79 -6.26 -7.67
C TRP A 15 9.98 -6.47 -8.94
N TRP A 16 9.93 -5.47 -9.83
CA TRP A 16 9.22 -5.58 -11.11
C TRP A 16 9.84 -6.61 -12.06
N LYS A 17 11.18 -6.72 -12.09
CA LYS A 17 11.85 -7.78 -12.86
C LYS A 17 11.51 -9.17 -12.34
N GLN A 18 11.44 -9.34 -11.02
CA GLN A 18 11.22 -10.64 -10.39
C GLN A 18 9.75 -11.10 -10.48
N TYR A 19 8.80 -10.20 -10.23
CA TYR A 19 7.40 -10.57 -10.03
C TYR A 19 6.45 -9.92 -11.05
N GLY A 20 6.90 -9.00 -11.89
CA GLY A 20 6.02 -8.25 -12.79
C GLY A 20 5.20 -9.13 -13.73
N SER A 21 5.76 -10.25 -14.18
CA SER A 21 5.10 -11.24 -15.04
C SER A 21 4.14 -12.19 -14.29
N THR A 22 4.24 -12.28 -12.96
CA THR A 22 3.36 -13.14 -12.15
C THR A 22 2.12 -12.42 -11.64
N ILE A 23 2.06 -11.10 -11.84
CA ILE A 23 0.90 -10.28 -11.45
C ILE A 23 -0.29 -10.68 -12.33
N PRO A 24 -1.45 -11.05 -11.74
CA PRO A 24 -2.61 -11.43 -12.53
C PRO A 24 -3.03 -10.29 -13.47
N GLY A 25 -3.63 -10.67 -14.60
CA GLY A 25 -4.34 -9.72 -15.44
C GLY A 25 -5.46 -9.03 -14.67
N GLY A 26 -5.84 -7.83 -15.09
CA GLY A 26 -6.90 -7.07 -14.45
C GLY A 26 -6.82 -5.58 -14.79
N LYS A 27 -7.93 -4.86 -14.59
CA LYS A 27 -8.01 -3.41 -14.81
C LYS A 27 -7.68 -2.67 -13.52
N PHE A 28 -6.39 -2.63 -13.16
CA PHE A 28 -5.92 -1.88 -12.00
C PHE A 28 -4.61 -1.15 -12.31
N ARG A 29 -4.35 -0.06 -11.58
CA ARG A 29 -3.15 0.75 -11.80
C ARG A 29 -1.91 -0.01 -11.33
N LYS A 30 -0.85 -0.03 -12.15
CA LYS A 30 0.46 -0.56 -11.77
C LYS A 30 1.43 0.61 -11.65
N VAL A 31 1.89 0.90 -10.43
CA VAL A 31 2.54 2.16 -10.08
C VAL A 31 3.92 1.93 -9.48
N THR A 32 4.90 2.76 -9.85
CA THR A 32 6.28 2.66 -9.37
C THR A 32 6.95 4.00 -9.10
N ALA A 33 7.90 4.00 -8.15
CA ALA A 33 8.80 5.12 -7.87
C ALA A 33 10.07 5.11 -8.72
N ASN A 34 10.24 4.13 -9.63
CA ASN A 34 11.46 3.91 -10.37
C ASN A 34 11.26 4.18 -11.87
N LEU A 35 11.97 5.17 -12.41
CA LEU A 35 11.84 5.56 -13.82
C LEU A 35 12.22 4.45 -14.81
N ALA A 36 13.22 3.64 -14.49
CA ALA A 36 13.62 2.53 -15.36
C ALA A 36 12.54 1.44 -15.38
N ALA A 37 11.92 1.14 -14.24
CA ALA A 37 10.79 0.21 -14.17
C ALA A 37 9.58 0.74 -14.93
N ALA A 38 9.23 2.02 -14.74
CA ALA A 38 8.13 2.67 -15.44
C ALA A 38 8.27 2.54 -16.96
N LYS A 39 9.48 2.79 -17.49
CA LYS A 39 9.78 2.64 -18.91
C LYS A 39 9.78 1.18 -19.37
N SER A 40 10.46 0.30 -18.63
CA SER A 40 10.68 -1.10 -19.05
C SER A 40 9.41 -1.93 -19.06
N PHE A 41 8.43 -1.59 -18.21
CA PHE A 41 7.21 -2.37 -18.03
C PHE A 41 5.93 -1.54 -18.28
N SER A 42 6.06 -0.36 -18.88
CA SER A 42 4.93 0.55 -19.18
C SER A 42 4.05 0.83 -17.96
N LEU A 43 4.69 1.14 -16.82
CA LEU A 43 4.02 1.39 -15.53
C LEU A 43 3.79 2.89 -15.31
N GLU A 44 2.82 3.22 -14.48
CA GLU A 44 2.62 4.59 -14.01
C GLU A 44 3.77 5.02 -13.08
N TYR A 45 4.44 6.12 -13.40
CA TYR A 45 5.45 6.69 -12.52
C TYR A 45 4.81 7.64 -11.50
N ARG A 46 4.94 7.31 -10.22
CA ARG A 46 4.61 8.19 -9.10
C ARG A 46 5.64 8.01 -8.01
N ARG A 47 6.19 9.11 -7.52
CA ARG A 47 7.15 9.14 -6.40
C ARG A 47 6.76 10.28 -5.48
N TYR A 48 6.47 9.96 -4.22
CA TYR A 48 6.00 10.94 -3.23
C TYR A 48 7.08 11.31 -2.19
N CYS A 49 8.35 10.99 -2.45
CA CYS A 49 9.50 11.37 -1.64
C CYS A 49 10.62 11.99 -2.50
N GLY A 50 11.53 12.74 -1.88
CA GLY A 50 12.67 13.35 -2.55
C GLY A 50 13.62 12.33 -3.20
N PRO A 51 14.43 12.72 -4.19
CA PRO A 51 15.31 11.81 -4.93
C PRO A 51 16.40 11.17 -4.05
N ALA A 52 16.85 11.87 -3.01
CA ALA A 52 17.84 11.36 -2.05
C ALA A 52 17.24 10.38 -1.02
N GLU A 53 15.91 10.37 -0.89
CA GLU A 53 15.24 9.50 0.07
C GLU A 53 15.15 8.07 -0.46
N GLY A 54 15.23 7.09 0.46
CA GLY A 54 14.85 5.73 0.09
C GLY A 54 13.37 5.64 -0.25
N VAL A 55 12.99 4.57 -0.94
CA VAL A 55 11.59 4.28 -1.23
C VAL A 55 11.13 3.13 -0.35
N ASN A 56 10.08 3.33 0.43
CA ASN A 56 9.30 2.25 1.04
C ASN A 56 7.96 2.17 0.30
N SER A 57 7.68 1.05 -0.35
CA SER A 57 6.49 0.88 -1.20
C SER A 57 5.17 1.10 -0.43
N GLY A 58 5.10 0.70 0.84
CA GLY A 58 3.91 0.90 1.67
C GLY A 58 3.64 2.37 1.98
N ALA A 59 4.67 3.13 2.34
CA ALA A 59 4.57 4.59 2.55
C ALA A 59 4.13 5.33 1.28
N GLN A 60 4.64 4.91 0.12
CA GLN A 60 4.21 5.48 -1.16
C GLN A 60 2.78 5.08 -1.53
N ALA A 61 2.34 3.87 -1.20
CA ALA A 61 0.95 3.43 -1.42
C ALA A 61 -0.05 4.27 -0.61
N ILE A 62 0.29 4.68 0.61
CA ILE A 62 -0.52 5.64 1.39
C ILE A 62 -0.65 6.96 0.63
N SER A 63 0.45 7.48 0.10
CA SER A 63 0.44 8.73 -0.67
C SER A 63 -0.33 8.61 -1.99
N LEU A 64 -0.27 7.44 -2.64
CA LEU A 64 -1.07 7.14 -3.82
C LEU A 64 -2.57 7.11 -3.49
N ALA A 65 -2.96 6.54 -2.35
CA ALA A 65 -4.34 6.54 -1.88
C ALA A 65 -4.83 7.98 -1.63
N ALA A 66 -4.00 8.81 -1.00
CA ALA A 66 -4.29 10.23 -0.78
C ALA A 66 -4.46 10.99 -2.11
N GLU A 67 -3.54 10.84 -3.06
CA GLU A 67 -3.66 11.42 -4.42
C GLU A 67 -4.93 10.95 -5.13
N SER A 68 -5.37 9.72 -4.85
CA SER A 68 -6.57 9.13 -5.44
C SER A 68 -7.87 9.55 -4.72
N GLY A 69 -7.80 10.44 -3.74
CA GLY A 69 -8.97 10.99 -3.03
C GLY A 69 -9.47 10.12 -1.88
N ALA A 70 -8.66 9.21 -1.34
CA ALA A 70 -9.04 8.47 -0.14
C ALA A 70 -9.15 9.44 1.05
N GLU A 71 -10.25 9.35 1.80
CA GLU A 71 -10.43 10.06 3.07
C GLU A 71 -9.92 9.24 4.26
N VAL A 72 -9.96 7.90 4.12
CA VAL A 72 -9.54 6.93 5.13
C VAL A 72 -8.63 5.89 4.48
N VAL A 73 -7.50 5.60 5.12
CA VAL A 73 -6.57 4.54 4.72
C VAL A 73 -6.41 3.56 5.88
N VAL A 74 -6.69 2.29 5.64
CA VAL A 74 -6.52 1.22 6.63
C VAL A 74 -5.36 0.31 6.21
N LEU A 75 -4.33 0.25 7.06
CA LEU A 75 -3.12 -0.54 6.82
C LEU A 75 -3.28 -1.96 7.35
N VAL A 76 -2.96 -2.96 6.53
CA VAL A 76 -2.99 -4.38 6.89
C VAL A 76 -1.66 -5.03 6.47
N GLY A 77 -0.98 -5.70 7.41
CA GLY A 77 0.33 -6.35 7.17
C GLY A 77 1.52 -5.38 7.19
N TYR A 78 1.38 -4.23 7.85
CA TYR A 78 2.41 -3.20 7.99
C TYR A 78 3.07 -3.33 9.37
N ASP A 79 4.09 -4.18 9.45
CA ASP A 79 4.70 -4.52 10.72
C ASP A 79 5.87 -3.59 11.08
N CYS A 80 6.76 -3.35 10.11
CA CYS A 80 8.00 -2.59 10.30
C CYS A 80 8.86 -3.11 11.49
N SER A 81 8.97 -4.43 11.61
CA SER A 81 9.70 -5.15 12.65
C SER A 81 10.31 -6.43 12.07
N LEU A 82 11.38 -6.93 12.70
CA LEU A 82 11.98 -8.24 12.41
C LEU A 82 11.60 -9.33 13.43
N GLN A 83 10.79 -8.98 14.45
CA GLN A 83 10.49 -9.88 15.57
C GLN A 83 9.82 -11.19 15.15
N ASN A 84 9.01 -11.17 14.08
CA ASN A 84 8.26 -12.33 13.59
C ASN A 84 8.83 -12.88 12.27
N GLY A 85 10.11 -12.60 11.97
CA GLY A 85 10.76 -12.98 10.72
C GLY A 85 11.01 -11.81 9.77
N LEU A 86 11.52 -12.10 8.58
CA LEU A 86 11.90 -11.09 7.57
C LEU A 86 10.68 -10.54 6.82
N HIS A 87 9.82 -11.44 6.36
CA HIS A 87 8.57 -11.15 5.67
C HIS A 87 7.56 -12.25 5.99
N TRP A 88 6.26 -12.00 5.74
CA TRP A 88 5.22 -13.01 5.89
C TRP A 88 5.44 -14.23 4.97
N HIS A 89 6.09 -14.03 3.83
CA HIS A 89 6.46 -15.08 2.86
C HIS A 89 7.88 -15.62 3.06
N GLY A 90 8.54 -15.31 4.17
CA GLY A 90 9.94 -15.66 4.40
C GLY A 90 10.92 -14.82 3.57
N ALA A 91 12.17 -15.27 3.48
CA ALA A 91 13.21 -14.52 2.78
C ALA A 91 12.91 -14.37 1.28
N HIS A 92 13.20 -13.20 0.72
CA HIS A 92 13.21 -13.05 -0.72
C HIS A 92 14.27 -13.95 -1.39
N PRO A 93 14.02 -14.43 -2.63
CA PRO A 93 15.00 -15.17 -3.42
C PRO A 93 16.20 -14.27 -3.79
N GLN A 94 17.28 -14.90 -4.27
CA GLN A 94 18.49 -14.19 -4.70
C GLN A 94 18.14 -13.06 -5.71
N ALA A 95 18.86 -11.93 -5.61
CA ALA A 95 18.68 -10.65 -6.31
C ALA A 95 17.73 -9.61 -5.66
N LEU A 96 16.88 -10.02 -4.71
CA LEU A 96 16.09 -9.08 -3.89
C LEU A 96 16.71 -8.89 -2.50
N ARG A 97 16.52 -7.70 -1.92
CA ARG A 97 17.06 -7.38 -0.60
C ARG A 97 16.07 -7.78 0.49
N ASN A 98 16.58 -8.46 1.51
CA ASN A 98 15.84 -8.70 2.74
C ASN A 98 16.04 -7.52 3.72
N PRO A 99 15.08 -7.27 4.63
CA PRO A 99 15.20 -6.21 5.63
C PRO A 99 16.35 -6.45 6.59
N THR A 100 16.93 -5.35 7.03
CA THR A 100 17.90 -5.28 8.13
C THR A 100 17.37 -4.35 9.20
N GLN A 101 17.99 -4.34 10.39
CA GLN A 101 17.62 -3.39 11.44
C GLN A 101 17.72 -1.93 10.97
N VAL A 102 18.73 -1.61 10.15
CA VAL A 102 18.89 -0.29 9.51
C VAL A 102 17.70 0.03 8.60
N SER A 103 17.24 -0.96 7.82
CA SER A 103 16.06 -0.81 6.96
C SER A 103 14.81 -0.53 7.80
N ILE A 104 14.63 -1.25 8.91
CA ILE A 104 13.50 -1.05 9.83
C ILE A 104 13.48 0.38 10.38
N SER A 105 14.60 0.86 10.94
CA SER A 105 14.67 2.22 11.50
C SER A 105 14.36 3.28 10.43
N LYS A 106 14.87 3.09 9.21
CA LYS A 106 14.57 3.98 8.08
C LYS A 106 13.08 3.97 7.71
N TRP A 107 12.46 2.79 7.67
CA TRP A 107 11.05 2.66 7.32
C TRP A 107 10.13 3.28 8.37
N GLN A 108 10.45 3.14 9.66
CA GLN A 108 9.71 3.83 10.73
C GLN A 108 9.73 5.34 10.54
N GLN A 109 10.89 5.91 10.20
CA GLN A 109 11.01 7.33 9.90
C GLN A 109 10.18 7.72 8.66
N GLN A 110 10.20 6.91 7.60
CA GLN A 110 9.41 7.19 6.39
C GLN A 110 7.90 7.15 6.64
N PHE A 111 7.41 6.27 7.52
CA PHE A 111 6.01 6.29 7.94
C PHE A 111 5.68 7.54 8.75
N LEU A 112 6.58 7.98 9.64
CA LEU A 112 6.41 9.22 10.38
C LEU A 112 6.36 10.44 9.45
N ASP A 113 7.23 10.49 8.44
CA ASP A 113 7.23 11.58 7.46
C ASP A 113 5.98 11.54 6.57
N THR A 114 5.49 10.34 6.23
CA THR A 114 4.20 10.14 5.54
C THR A 114 3.04 10.66 6.38
N ARG A 115 3.02 10.38 7.70
CA ARG A 115 2.02 10.90 8.63
C ARG A 115 2.00 12.42 8.68
N LYS A 116 3.19 13.05 8.69
CA LYS A 116 3.33 14.52 8.67
C LYS A 116 2.86 15.12 7.35
N LYS A 117 3.20 14.48 6.23
CA LYS A 117 2.84 14.94 4.88
C LYS A 117 1.32 14.91 4.66
N HIS A 118 0.65 13.87 5.18
CA HIS A 118 -0.78 13.68 5.06
C HIS A 118 -1.45 13.92 6.40
N ALA A 119 -1.29 15.14 6.93
CA ALA A 119 -1.73 15.52 8.27
C ALA A 119 -3.24 15.27 8.48
N ASP A 120 -4.02 15.56 7.44
CA ASP A 120 -5.50 15.52 7.43
C ASP A 120 -6.08 14.17 6.99
N LEU A 121 -5.24 13.23 6.53
CA LEU A 121 -5.70 11.91 6.09
C LEU A 121 -5.89 10.98 7.30
N HIS A 122 -7.04 10.31 7.37
CA HIS A 122 -7.31 9.33 8.42
C HIS A 122 -6.59 8.01 8.13
N ILE A 123 -5.34 7.91 8.57
CA ILE A 123 -4.52 6.69 8.42
C ILE A 123 -4.61 5.84 9.68
N LEU A 124 -5.20 4.66 9.56
CA LEU A 124 -5.41 3.69 10.65
C LEU A 124 -4.59 2.42 10.41
N ASN A 125 -4.02 1.84 11.47
CA ASN A 125 -3.23 0.63 11.38
C ASN A 125 -3.97 -0.57 11.98
N ALA A 126 -4.47 -1.45 11.11
CA ALA A 126 -5.15 -2.69 11.45
C ALA A 126 -4.26 -3.94 11.37
N SER A 127 -2.94 -3.76 11.25
CA SER A 127 -1.99 -4.89 11.19
C SER A 127 -1.96 -5.65 12.52
N ARG A 128 -1.96 -6.98 12.51
CA ARG A 128 -2.02 -7.79 13.75
C ARG A 128 -0.90 -7.46 14.73
N SER A 129 0.33 -7.34 14.23
CA SER A 129 1.51 -6.89 14.98
C SER A 129 2.14 -5.71 14.22
N SER A 130 2.62 -4.68 14.90
CA SER A 130 3.25 -3.53 14.25
C SER A 130 4.09 -2.73 15.22
N ALA A 131 5.31 -2.38 14.79
CA ALA A 131 6.19 -1.41 15.45
C ALA A 131 5.96 0.02 14.93
N ILE A 132 5.10 0.23 13.93
CA ILE A 132 4.71 1.57 13.47
C ILE A 132 3.76 2.20 14.49
N GLN A 133 4.19 3.29 15.13
CA GLN A 133 3.45 3.96 16.21
C GLN A 133 2.75 5.27 15.80
N CYS A 134 3.10 5.83 14.64
CA CYS A 134 2.57 7.14 14.20
C CYS A 134 1.13 7.11 13.66
N PHE A 135 0.52 5.92 13.53
CA PHE A 135 -0.86 5.73 13.09
C PHE A 135 -1.68 5.07 14.19
N PRO A 136 -2.87 5.60 14.53
CA PRO A 136 -3.78 4.97 15.49
C PRO A 136 -4.08 3.51 15.12
N ARG A 137 -4.13 2.64 16.13
CA ARG A 137 -4.42 1.21 15.96
C ARG A 137 -5.92 0.99 15.90
N ILE A 138 -6.36 0.06 15.06
CA ILE A 138 -7.76 -0.37 14.98
C ILE A 138 -7.82 -1.89 14.81
N ASN A 139 -8.90 -2.50 15.28
CA ASN A 139 -9.18 -3.91 15.01
C ASN A 139 -9.72 -4.06 13.57
N LEU A 140 -9.21 -5.04 12.81
CA LEU A 140 -9.58 -5.23 11.41
C LEU A 140 -11.05 -5.65 11.26
N GLU A 141 -11.55 -6.51 12.14
CA GLU A 141 -12.94 -6.96 12.15
C GLU A 141 -13.91 -5.78 12.38
N ALA A 142 -13.53 -4.81 13.21
CA ALA A 142 -14.30 -3.58 13.41
C ALA A 142 -14.39 -2.74 12.13
N VAL A 143 -13.28 -2.61 11.38
CA VAL A 143 -13.28 -1.91 10.08
C VAL A 143 -14.20 -2.64 9.08
N ILE A 144 -14.08 -3.96 8.99
CA ILE A 144 -14.90 -4.78 8.11
C ILE A 144 -16.39 -4.61 8.46
N ALA A 145 -16.76 -4.66 9.74
CA ALA A 145 -18.14 -4.48 10.19
C ALA A 145 -18.70 -3.09 9.82
N LEU A 146 -17.90 -2.02 10.00
CA LEU A 146 -18.29 -0.66 9.62
C LEU A 146 -18.52 -0.54 8.11
N LEU A 147 -17.60 -1.07 7.30
CA LEU A 147 -17.71 -1.02 5.84
C LEU A 147 -18.91 -1.83 5.33
N SER A 148 -19.13 -3.03 5.87
CA SER A 148 -20.29 -3.85 5.53
C SER A 148 -21.61 -3.15 5.90
N SER A 149 -21.66 -2.46 7.04
CA SER A 149 -22.84 -1.72 7.48
C SER A 149 -23.09 -0.49 6.62
N ALA A 150 -22.05 0.26 6.27
CA ALA A 150 -22.16 1.42 5.36
C ALA A 150 -22.66 1.01 3.97
N VAL A 151 -22.16 -0.11 3.42
CA VAL A 151 -22.64 -0.66 2.15
C VAL A 151 -24.10 -1.11 2.26
N ALA A 152 -24.51 -1.76 3.36
CA ALA A 152 -25.90 -2.15 3.58
C ALA A 152 -26.87 -0.96 3.71
N GLN A 153 -26.36 0.19 4.18
CA GLN A 153 -27.15 1.42 4.33
C GLN A 153 -27.14 2.31 3.07
N ALA A 154 -26.25 2.07 2.11
CA ALA A 154 -26.20 2.84 0.87
C ALA A 154 -27.45 2.53 0.00
N PRO A 155 -28.15 3.54 -0.53
CA PRO A 155 -29.34 3.32 -1.37
C PRO A 155 -29.01 2.39 -2.55
N GLN A 156 -29.79 1.31 -2.72
CA GLN A 156 -29.62 0.31 -3.78
C GLN A 156 -29.63 0.90 -5.22
N THR A 157 -30.08 2.15 -5.37
CA THR A 157 -30.10 2.90 -6.64
C THR A 157 -28.72 3.38 -7.12
N LEU A 158 -27.72 3.49 -6.23
CA LEU A 158 -26.35 3.87 -6.62
C LEU A 158 -25.52 2.68 -7.12
N LEU A 159 -25.78 1.47 -6.61
CA LEU A 159 -25.06 0.24 -6.99
C LEU A 159 -25.40 -0.25 -8.41
N ARG A 160 -26.58 0.09 -8.97
CA ARG A 160 -26.98 -0.30 -10.33
C ARG A 160 -26.35 0.52 -11.46
N ARG A 161 -25.64 1.61 -11.18
CA ARG A 161 -25.00 2.44 -12.23
C ARG A 161 -23.62 1.93 -12.67
N ALA A 162 -23.04 0.94 -11.99
CA ALA A 162 -21.73 0.38 -12.34
C ALA A 162 -21.81 -0.84 -13.29
N GLU A 163 -22.97 -1.50 -13.41
CA GLU A 163 -23.11 -2.73 -14.20
C GLU A 163 -23.81 -2.56 -15.56
N CYS A 164 -24.12 -1.32 -15.96
CA CYS A 164 -24.84 -1.10 -17.21
C CYS A 164 -24.28 0.09 -17.98
N ARG A 165 -23.10 -0.09 -18.58
CA ARG A 165 -22.76 0.51 -19.88
C ARG A 165 -21.97 -0.52 -20.69
N LEU A 166 -22.59 -0.89 -21.82
CA LEU A 166 -22.10 -1.66 -22.95
C LEU A 166 -20.69 -1.25 -23.39
#